data_AF-A0A840NUP8-F1
#
_entry.id   AF-A0A840NUP8-F1
#
_cell.length_a   1.000
_cell.length_b   1.000
_cell.length_c   1.000
_cell.angle_alpha   90.00
_cell.angle_beta   90.00
_cell.angle_gamma   90.00
#
_symmetry.space_group_name_H-M   'P 1'
#
loop_
_entity.id
_entity.type
_entity.pdbx_description
1 polymer ?
#
loop_
_entity_poly.entity_id
_entity_poly.type
_entity_poly.pdbx_seq_one_letter_code
_entity_poly.pdbx_strand_id
1 'polypeptide(L)'
;MGPVEKAVRDDVDQLGDLVGVEPSLSEMAFTLAREIDAGGGEDGRQLPALNRELRATLAQLLAARAPEEDDDDLGDLAEPS
;
A
#
# COMPACT_ATOMS: atom_id res chain seq x y z
N MET A 1 -6.72 4.15 -21.46
CA MET A 1 -6.91 3.26 -20.29
C MET A 1 -7.01 1.84 -20.81
N GLY A 2 -6.08 0.98 -20.40
CA GLY A 2 -6.09 -0.42 -20.79
C GLY A 2 -6.91 -1.28 -19.82
N PRO A 3 -6.95 -2.61 -20.03
CA PRO A 3 -7.76 -3.52 -19.23
C PRO A 3 -7.35 -3.57 -17.75
N VAL A 4 -6.07 -3.46 -17.42
CA VAL A 4 -5.58 -3.54 -16.03
C VAL A 4 -5.88 -2.25 -15.28
N GLU A 5 -5.60 -1.08 -15.87
CA GLU A 5 -5.94 0.21 -15.27
C GLU A 5 -7.44 0.33 -15.03
N LYS A 6 -8.26 -0.14 -15.98
CA LYS A 6 -9.72 -0.17 -15.82
C LYS A 6 -10.13 -1.04 -14.63
N ALA A 7 -9.63 -2.28 -14.53
CA ALA A 7 -9.98 -3.19 -13.45
C ALA A 7 -9.61 -2.61 -12.08
N VAL A 8 -8.41 -2.01 -11.95
CA VAL A 8 -7.97 -1.40 -10.68
C VAL A 8 -8.85 -0.23 -10.29
N ARG A 9 -9.29 0.61 -11.24
CA ARG A 9 -10.24 1.70 -10.95
C ARG A 9 -11.60 1.17 -10.52
N ASP A 10 -12.12 0.17 -11.24
CA ASP A 10 -13.40 -0.47 -10.90
C ASP A 10 -13.34 -1.12 -9.50
N ASP A 11 -12.21 -1.70 -9.11
CA ASP A 11 -11.99 -2.30 -7.79
C ASP A 11 -11.89 -1.21 -6.70
N VAL A 12 -11.18 -0.11 -6.96
CA VAL A 12 -11.10 1.03 -6.02
C VAL A 12 -12.47 1.68 -5.82
N ASP A 13 -13.25 1.87 -6.88
CA ASP A 13 -14.61 2.42 -6.80
C ASP A 13 -15.54 1.48 -6.00
N GLN A 14 -15.37 0.16 -6.12
CA GLN A 14 -16.12 -0.83 -5.34
C GLN A 14 -15.79 -0.83 -3.84
N LEU A 15 -14.59 -0.39 -3.47
CA LEU A 15 -14.20 -0.28 -2.06
C LEU A 15 -14.93 0.88 -1.34
N GLY A 16 -15.56 1.79 -2.08
CA GLY A 16 -16.33 2.89 -1.52
C GLY A 16 -15.45 3.98 -0.90
N ASP A 17 -15.93 4.63 0.16
CA ASP A 17 -15.14 5.65 0.86
C ASP A 17 -13.99 4.96 1.63
N LEU A 18 -12.81 5.00 1.03
CA LEU A 18 -11.60 4.41 1.56
C LEU A 18 -11.05 5.26 2.72
N VAL A 19 -11.79 5.31 3.82
CA VAL A 19 -11.41 6.03 5.05
C VAL A 19 -10.05 5.52 5.52
N GLY A 20 -9.05 6.41 5.52
CA GLY A 20 -7.68 6.11 5.93
C GLY A 20 -6.76 5.57 4.83
N VAL A 21 -7.23 5.44 3.58
CA VAL A 21 -6.32 5.24 2.44
C VAL A 21 -5.89 6.61 1.94
N GLU A 22 -4.58 6.84 1.89
CA GLU A 22 -4.08 8.08 1.32
C GLU A 22 -4.41 8.16 -0.19
N PRO A 23 -4.93 9.28 -0.69
CA PRO A 23 -5.17 9.49 -2.12
C PRO A 23 -3.93 9.21 -3.00
N SER A 24 -2.74 9.36 -2.41
CA SER A 24 -1.45 9.02 -3.02
C SER A 24 -1.32 7.54 -3.40
N LEU A 25 -1.94 6.63 -2.64
CA LEU A 25 -1.87 5.19 -2.89
C LEU A 25 -2.71 4.78 -4.10
N SER A 26 -3.93 5.32 -4.22
CA SER A 26 -4.80 5.04 -5.36
C SER A 26 -4.18 5.54 -6.66
N GLU A 27 -3.60 6.74 -6.66
CA GLU A 27 -2.87 7.28 -7.82
C GLU A 27 -1.65 6.43 -8.20
N MET A 28 -0.93 5.91 -7.20
CA MET A 28 0.20 5.01 -7.43
C MET A 28 -0.25 3.66 -8.04
N ALA A 29 -1.36 3.11 -7.55
CA ALA A 29 -1.96 1.89 -8.08
C ALA A 29 -2.43 2.07 -9.53
N PHE A 30 -3.05 3.21 -9.86
CA PHE A 30 -3.46 3.53 -11.23
C PHE A 30 -2.24 3.69 -12.16
N THR A 31 -1.18 4.34 -11.69
CA THR A 31 0.06 4.51 -12.45
C THR A 31 0.71 3.17 -12.76
N LEU A 32 0.84 2.28 -11.78
CA LEU A 32 1.37 0.93 -11.99
C LEU A 32 0.51 0.13 -12.99
N ALA A 33 -0.81 0.18 -12.85
CA ALA A 33 -1.73 -0.52 -13.74
C ALA A 33 -1.62 -0.05 -15.19
N ARG A 34 -1.47 1.27 -15.39
CA ARG A 34 -1.22 1.85 -16.70
C ARG A 34 0.11 1.40 -17.30
N GLU A 35 1.18 1.30 -16.50
CA GLU A 35 2.46 0.79 -16.99
C GLU A 35 2.39 -0.70 -17.36
N ILE A 36 1.61 -1.51 -16.63
CA ILE A 36 1.32 -2.90 -17.02
C ILE A 36 0.62 -2.94 -18.39
N ASP A 37 -0.42 -2.14 -18.57
CA ASP A 37 -1.14 -2.04 -19.85
C ASP A 37 -0.25 -1.57 -21.00
N ALA A 38 0.76 -0.75 -20.71
CA ALA A 38 1.75 -0.27 -21.67
C ALA A 38 2.85 -1.29 -22.00
N GLY A 39 2.80 -2.51 -21.44
CA GLY A 39 3.83 -3.53 -21.65
C GLY A 39 5.01 -3.44 -20.69
N GLY A 40 4.84 -2.69 -19.60
CA GLY A 40 5.78 -2.59 -18.48
C GLY A 40 6.86 -1.52 -18.62
N GLY A 41 6.53 -0.41 -19.29
CA GLY A 41 7.44 0.70 -19.56
C GLY A 41 8.50 0.34 -20.61
N GLU A 42 9.73 0.88 -20.48
CA GLU A 42 10.87 0.59 -21.38
C GLU A 42 11.17 -0.92 -21.52
N ASP A 43 10.52 -1.58 -22.48
CA ASP A 43 10.64 -3.01 -22.77
C ASP A 43 10.34 -3.93 -21.57
N GLY A 44 9.38 -3.55 -20.71
CA GLY A 44 9.01 -4.34 -19.53
C GLY A 44 9.93 -4.17 -18.33
N ARG A 45 10.96 -3.32 -18.42
CA ARG A 45 11.98 -3.14 -17.35
C ARG A 45 11.46 -2.38 -16.14
N GLN A 46 10.34 -1.67 -16.25
CA GLN A 46 9.82 -0.85 -15.15
C GLN A 46 8.94 -1.65 -14.18
N LEU A 47 8.36 -2.78 -14.61
CA LEU A 47 7.47 -3.59 -13.77
C LEU A 47 8.11 -4.11 -12.48
N PRO A 48 9.34 -4.66 -12.48
CA PRO A 48 9.96 -5.13 -11.24
C PRO A 48 10.21 -3.99 -10.24
N ALA A 49 10.56 -2.80 -10.73
CA ALA A 49 10.78 -1.62 -9.88
C ALA A 49 9.46 -1.13 -9.26
N LEU A 50 8.43 -0.95 -10.09
CA LEU A 50 7.10 -0.50 -9.63
C LEU A 50 6.46 -1.53 -8.67
N ASN A 51 6.65 -2.83 -8.90
CA ASN A 51 6.16 -3.87 -7.97
C ASN A 51 6.85 -3.81 -6.61
N ARG A 52 8.17 -3.55 -6.58
CA ARG A 52 8.92 -3.36 -5.32
C ARG A 52 8.45 -2.12 -4.57
N GLU A 53 8.23 -1.02 -5.28
CA GLU A 53 7.74 0.22 -4.71
C GLU A 53 6.34 0.03 -4.10
N LEU A 54 5.41 -0.61 -4.82
CA LEU A 54 4.08 -0.93 -4.28
C LEU A 54 4.16 -1.76 -3.00
N ARG A 55 4.99 -2.81 -2.96
CA ARG A 55 5.16 -3.63 -1.75
C ARG A 55 5.73 -2.83 -0.59
N ALA A 56 6.66 -1.91 -0.85
CA ALA A 56 7.23 -1.05 0.18
C ALA A 56 6.18 -0.09 0.75
N THR A 57 5.39 0.56 -0.10
CA THR A 57 4.29 1.45 0.33
C THR A 57 3.25 0.68 1.14
N LEU A 58 2.86 -0.52 0.71
CA LEU A 58 1.93 -1.37 1.47
C LEU A 58 2.50 -1.78 2.83
N ALA A 59 3.78 -2.14 2.90
CA ALA A 59 4.43 -2.48 4.18
C ALA A 59 4.43 -1.28 5.15
N GLN A 60 4.70 -0.06 4.66
CA GLN A 60 4.65 1.15 5.47
C GLN A 60 3.24 1.45 5.98
N LEU A 61 2.21 1.31 5.14
CA LEU A 61 0.82 1.51 5.54
C LEU A 61 0.35 0.48 6.58
N LEU A 62 0.76 -0.78 6.41
CA LEU A 62 0.46 -1.83 7.39
C LEU A 62 1.17 -1.60 8.72
N ALA A 63 2.45 -1.18 8.68
CA ALA A 63 3.20 -0.83 9.88
C ALA A 63 2.61 0.40 10.60
N ALA A 64 2.18 1.44 9.87
CA ALA A 64 1.55 2.62 10.44
C ALA A 64 0.15 2.33 11.04
N ARG A 65 -0.48 1.24 10.62
CA ARG A 65 -1.77 0.77 11.15
C ARG A 65 -1.63 -0.25 12.27
N ALA A 66 -0.42 -0.78 12.51
CA ALA A 66 -0.19 -1.61 13.67
C ALA A 66 -0.46 -0.74 14.91
N PRO A 67 -1.33 -1.18 15.85
CA PRO A 67 -1.41 -0.50 17.13
C PRO A 67 0.02 -0.42 17.69
N GLU A 68 0.39 0.72 18.26
CA GLU A 68 1.58 0.79 19.11
C GLU A 68 1.39 -0.36 20.11
N GLU A 69 2.27 -1.38 20.06
CA GLU A 69 2.28 -2.41 21.10
C GLU A 69 2.46 -1.63 22.39
N ASP A 70 1.42 -1.60 23.23
CA ASP A 70 1.45 -0.91 24.51
C ASP A 70 2.75 -1.32 25.21
N ASP A 71 3.66 -0.37 25.35
CA ASP A 71 4.89 -0.46 26.14
C ASP A 71 4.54 -0.50 27.66
N ASP A 72 3.40 -1.11 28.02
CA ASP A 72 2.81 -1.20 29.36
C ASP A 72 3.29 -2.46 30.13
N ASP A 73 4.32 -3.15 29.66
CA ASP A 73 5.00 -4.21 30.43
C ASP A 73 6.16 -3.67 31.30
N LEU A 74 6.21 -2.36 31.55
CA LEU A 74 7.08 -1.72 32.58
C LEU A 74 6.37 -1.53 33.94
N GLY A 75 5.25 -2.24 34.16
CA GLY A 75 4.40 -2.10 35.33
C GLY A 75 4.72 -2.96 36.56
N ASP A 76 5.61 -3.97 36.49
CA ASP A 76 5.61 -5.03 37.52
C ASP A 76 7.00 -5.47 38.03
N LEU A 77 7.87 -4.52 38.42
CA LEU A 77 9.02 -4.86 39.29
C LEU A 77 9.38 -3.77 40.32
N ALA A 78 8.36 -3.17 40.93
CA ALA A 78 8.50 -2.44 42.19
C ALA A 78 7.66 -3.11 43.29
N GLU A 79 8.11 -4.26 43.79
CA GLU A 79 7.70 -4.72 45.13
C GLU A 79 8.84 -4.47 46.13
N PRO A 80 8.61 -3.71 47.21
CA PRO A 80 9.58 -3.53 48.28
C PRO A 80 9.52 -4.74 49.25
N SER A 81 10.68 -5.28 49.62
CA SER A 81 10.85 -6.18 50.77
C SER A 81 11.91 -5.64 51.71
#